data_AF-A0A1Q6TY45-F1
#
_entry.id   AF-A0A1Q6TY45-F1
#
_cell.length_a   1.000
_cell.length_b   1.000
_cell.length_c   1.000
_cell.angle_alpha   90.00
_cell.angle_beta   90.00
_cell.angle_gamma   90.00
#
_symmetry.space_group_name_H-M   'P 1'
#
loop_
_entity.id
_entity.type
_entity.pdbx_description
1 polymer ?
#
loop_
_entity_poly.entity_id
_entity_poly.type
_entity_poly.pdbx_seq_one_letter_code
_entity_poly.pdbx_strand_id
1 'polypeptide(L)'
;MNKYDILEGKLTAISTYIDSMNLESNTAKEYLKQYKKYVNKLIITTQNRTIRNSNGAMLGLIRGISDYDELCDDDIFWQLVTDADNYYCNECQSF
;
A
#
# COMPACT_ATOMS: atom_id res chain seq x y z
N MET A 1 -7.06 3.67 -18.62
CA MET A 1 -7.40 3.80 -17.19
C MET A 1 -6.73 5.06 -16.68
N ASN A 2 -7.41 5.92 -15.93
CA ASN A 2 -6.79 7.16 -15.45
C ASN A 2 -5.84 6.87 -14.27
N LYS A 3 -5.02 7.85 -13.87
CA LYS A 3 -4.01 7.66 -12.81
C LYS A 3 -4.62 7.25 -11.46
N TYR A 4 -5.79 7.78 -11.12
CA TYR A 4 -6.53 7.43 -9.91
C TYR A 4 -7.01 5.98 -9.96
N ASP A 5 -7.60 5.55 -11.08
CA ASP A 5 -8.11 4.17 -11.22
C ASP A 5 -6.97 3.13 -11.05
N ILE A 6 -5.79 3.41 -11.62
CA ILE A 6 -4.62 2.52 -11.51
C ILE A 6 -4.12 2.47 -10.08
N LEU A 7 -3.98 3.63 -9.42
CA LEU A 7 -3.52 3.68 -8.03
C LEU A 7 -4.51 3.00 -7.08
N GLU A 8 -5.82 3.23 -7.27
CA GLU A 8 -6.88 2.58 -6.51
C GLU A 8 -6.81 1.06 -6.65
N GLY A 9 -6.63 0.56 -7.88
CA GLY A 9 -6.47 -0.88 -8.15
C GLY A 9 -5.28 -1.48 -7.40
N LYS A 10 -4.12 -0.82 -7.43
CA LYS A 10 -2.91 -1.26 -6.71
C LYS A 10 -3.12 -1.27 -5.19
N LEU A 11 -3.69 -0.20 -4.63
CA LEU A 11 -3.98 -0.13 -3.19
C LEU A 11 -5.04 -1.15 -2.74
N THR A 12 -6.03 -1.41 -3.59
CA THR A 12 -7.07 -2.42 -3.33
C THR A 12 -6.47 -3.82 -3.33
N ALA A 13 -5.57 -4.14 -4.26
CA ALA A 13 -4.85 -5.41 -4.28
C ALA A 13 -4.05 -5.65 -3.00
N ILE A 14 -3.38 -4.62 -2.47
CA ILE A 14 -2.70 -4.68 -1.15
C ILE A 14 -3.71 -5.00 -0.04
N SER A 15 -4.81 -4.24 0.05
CA SER A 15 -5.82 -4.43 1.12
C SER A 15 -6.46 -5.82 1.07
N THR A 16 -6.75 -6.34 -0.12
CA THR A 16 -7.27 -7.70 -0.33
C THR A 16 -6.24 -8.75 0.03
N TYR A 17 -4.96 -8.57 -0.33
CA TYR A 17 -3.92 -9.53 0.02
C TYR A 17 -3.74 -9.65 1.53
N ILE A 18 -3.79 -8.53 2.26
CA ILE A 18 -3.74 -8.51 3.72
C ILE A 18 -4.80 -9.41 4.36
N ASP A 19 -6.01 -9.50 3.79
CA ASP A 19 -7.08 -10.38 4.31
C ASP A 19 -6.77 -11.87 4.18
N SER A 20 -5.85 -12.23 3.30
CA SER A 20 -5.42 -13.62 3.09
C SER A 20 -4.18 -14.01 3.90
N MET A 21 -3.48 -13.05 4.48
CA MET A 21 -2.24 -13.31 5.23
C MET A 21 -2.53 -14.06 6.53
N ASN A 22 -1.79 -15.14 6.77
CA ASN A 22 -1.80 -15.86 8.04
C ASN A 22 -0.44 -15.70 8.72
N LEU A 23 -0.39 -14.77 9.66
CA LEU A 23 0.82 -14.49 10.44
C LEU A 23 0.89 -15.38 11.69
N GLU A 24 2.08 -15.65 12.17
CA GLU A 24 2.36 -16.30 13.45
C GLU A 24 2.44 -15.27 14.57
N SER A 25 3.10 -14.13 14.33
CA SER A 25 3.35 -13.11 15.35
C SER A 25 2.11 -12.29 15.68
N ASN A 26 1.69 -12.30 16.96
CA ASN A 26 0.59 -11.44 17.44
C ASN A 26 0.90 -9.94 17.28
N THR A 27 2.16 -9.54 17.43
CA THR A 27 2.60 -8.16 17.21
C THR A 27 2.45 -7.78 15.74
N ALA A 28 2.88 -8.66 14.82
CA ALA A 28 2.74 -8.44 13.38
C ALA A 28 1.26 -8.39 12.97
N LYS A 29 0.40 -9.25 13.54
CA LYS A 29 -1.06 -9.20 13.35
C LYS A 29 -1.66 -7.85 13.73
N GLU A 30 -1.33 -7.34 14.91
CA GLU A 30 -1.88 -6.06 15.36
C GLU A 30 -1.36 -4.90 14.52
N TYR A 31 -0.07 -4.93 14.16
CA TYR A 31 0.50 -3.97 13.24
C TYR A 31 -0.20 -4.00 11.86
N LEU A 32 -0.38 -5.18 11.29
CA LEU A 32 -0.99 -5.38 9.96
C LEU A 32 -2.42 -4.83 9.92
N LYS A 33 -3.19 -4.91 11.01
CA LYS A 33 -4.51 -4.26 11.12
C LYS A 33 -4.42 -2.74 10.98
N GLN A 34 -3.43 -2.11 11.61
CA GLN A 34 -3.23 -0.66 11.51
C GLN A 34 -2.72 -0.26 10.13
N TYR A 35 -1.80 -1.05 9.57
CA TYR A 35 -1.32 -0.88 8.20
C TYR A 35 -2.47 -0.97 7.18
N LYS A 36 -3.37 -1.96 7.32
CA LYS A 36 -4.56 -2.08 6.48
C LYS A 36 -5.47 -0.85 6.57
N LYS A 37 -5.67 -0.29 7.77
CA LYS A 37 -6.45 0.96 7.93
C LYS A 37 -5.81 2.12 7.18
N TYR A 38 -4.49 2.21 7.20
CA TYR A 38 -3.76 3.22 6.43
C TYR A 38 -3.96 3.04 4.93
N VAL A 39 -3.78 1.81 4.40
CA VAL A 39 -4.03 1.49 2.99
C VAL A 39 -5.47 1.82 2.59
N ASN A 40 -6.46 1.46 3.40
CA ASN A 40 -7.87 1.78 3.14
C ASN A 40 -8.14 3.29 3.12
N LYS A 41 -7.45 4.06 3.97
CA LYS A 41 -7.54 5.53 3.92
C LYS A 41 -7.00 6.07 2.59
N LEU A 42 -5.90 5.50 2.09
CA LEU A 42 -5.34 5.87 0.79
C LEU A 42 -6.29 5.54 -0.37
N ILE A 43 -6.95 4.38 -0.33
CA ILE A 43 -8.00 4.00 -1.29
C ILE A 43 -9.10 5.07 -1.32
N ILE A 44 -9.65 5.41 -0.16
CA ILE A 44 -10.73 6.42 -0.04
C ILE A 44 -10.27 7.78 -0.56
N THR A 45 -9.04 8.23 -0.24
CA THR A 45 -8.53 9.51 -0.76
C THR A 45 -8.28 9.49 -2.27
N THR A 46 -7.94 8.33 -2.83
CA THR A 46 -7.74 8.13 -4.27
C THR A 46 -9.08 8.16 -5.00
N GLN A 47 -10.08 7.44 -4.51
CA GLN A 47 -11.46 7.44 -5.01
C GLN A 47 -12.07 8.84 -5.00
N ASN A 48 -11.87 9.58 -3.90
CA ASN A 48 -12.35 10.95 -3.75
C ASN A 48 -11.50 11.99 -4.50
N ARG A 49 -10.41 11.58 -5.15
CA ARG A 49 -9.45 12.47 -5.83
C ARG A 49 -8.90 13.60 -4.94
N THR A 50 -8.72 13.29 -3.67
CA THR A 50 -8.13 14.20 -2.65
C THR A 50 -6.73 13.78 -2.23
N ILE A 51 -6.23 12.65 -2.75
CA ILE A 51 -4.83 12.27 -2.62
C ILE A 51 -3.94 13.35 -3.28
N ARG A 52 -2.83 13.65 -2.62
CA ARG A 52 -1.92 14.70 -3.09
C ARG A 52 -1.09 14.19 -4.26
N ASN A 53 -0.65 15.11 -5.10
CA ASN A 53 0.46 14.86 -6.02
C ASN A 53 1.66 14.29 -5.24
N SER A 54 2.30 13.27 -5.80
CA SER A 54 3.46 12.65 -5.15
C SER A 54 4.64 13.59 -5.10
N ASN A 55 4.80 14.45 -6.11
CA ASN A 55 6.01 15.26 -6.32
C ASN A 55 7.31 14.43 -6.22
N GLY A 56 7.25 13.16 -6.63
CA GLY A 56 8.37 12.21 -6.54
C GLY A 56 8.55 11.56 -5.16
N ALA A 57 7.63 11.77 -4.21
CA ALA A 57 7.63 11.06 -2.94
C ALA A 57 6.88 9.72 -3.02
N MET A 58 7.28 8.76 -2.20
CA MET A 58 6.54 7.51 -1.97
C MET A 58 5.42 7.71 -0.95
N LEU A 59 4.44 6.80 -0.92
CA LEU A 59 3.42 6.76 0.13
C LEU A 59 4.00 6.19 1.43
N GLY A 60 5.09 5.42 1.34
CA GLY A 60 5.73 4.78 2.48
C GLY A 60 5.13 3.40 2.78
N LEU A 61 4.57 2.75 1.76
CA LEU A 61 4.03 1.39 1.85
C LEU A 61 5.15 0.39 2.12
N ILE A 62 6.26 0.48 1.38
CA ILE A 62 7.46 -0.37 1.58
C ILE A 62 8.00 -0.20 3.00
N ARG A 63 8.15 1.05 3.45
CA ARG A 63 8.62 1.37 4.81
C ARG A 63 7.69 0.83 5.89
N GLY A 64 6.38 0.79 5.62
CA GLY A 64 5.42 0.25 6.57
C GLY A 64 5.65 -1.24 6.86
N ILE A 65 6.12 -2.01 5.89
CA ILE A 65 6.29 -3.46 6.09
C ILE A 65 7.72 -3.86 6.42
N SER A 66 8.72 -3.00 6.17
CA SER A 66 10.14 -3.33 6.30
C SER A 66 10.63 -3.59 7.73
N ASP A 67 9.87 -3.15 8.73
CA ASP A 67 10.25 -3.31 10.15
C ASP A 67 9.83 -4.67 10.73
N TYR A 68 9.15 -5.52 9.95
CA TYR A 68 8.64 -6.82 10.37
C TYR A 68 9.06 -7.90 9.38
N ASP A 69 10.00 -8.76 9.79
CA ASP A 69 10.55 -9.85 8.96
C ASP A 69 9.44 -10.67 8.28
N GLU A 70 8.42 -11.09 9.04
CA GLU A 70 7.29 -11.88 8.54
C GLU A 70 6.45 -11.16 7.46
N LEU A 71 6.48 -9.82 7.42
CA LEU A 71 5.79 -9.04 6.38
C LEU A 71 6.70 -8.77 5.18
N CYS A 72 8.00 -8.51 5.40
CA CYS A 72 8.91 -8.21 4.30
C CYS A 72 9.41 -9.46 3.56
N ASP A 73 9.41 -10.62 4.22
CA ASP A 73 9.77 -11.91 3.62
C ASP A 73 8.65 -12.51 2.76
N ASP A 74 7.45 -11.92 2.79
CA ASP A 74 6.36 -12.30 1.88
C ASP A 74 6.57 -11.63 0.51
N ASP A 75 7.09 -12.41 -0.45
CA ASP A 75 7.41 -11.95 -1.81
C ASP A 75 6.22 -11.28 -2.52
N ILE A 76 5.01 -11.80 -2.33
CA ILE A 76 3.82 -11.27 -3.00
C ILE A 76 3.46 -9.93 -2.38
N PHE A 77 3.44 -9.85 -1.05
CA PHE A 77 3.13 -8.62 -0.35
C PHE A 77 4.17 -7.54 -0.64
N TRP A 78 5.46 -7.90 -0.60
CA TRP A 78 6.57 -7.04 -0.95
C TRP A 78 6.43 -6.46 -2.37
N GLN A 79 6.12 -7.32 -3.34
CA GLN A 79 5.93 -6.89 -4.72
C GLN A 79 4.73 -5.94 -4.89
N LEU A 80 3.62 -6.21 -4.20
CA LEU A 80 2.42 -5.36 -4.23
C LEU A 80 2.70 -3.97 -3.66
N VAL A 81 3.32 -3.89 -2.47
CA VAL A 81 3.62 -2.58 -1.86
C VAL A 81 4.66 -1.80 -2.66
N THR A 82 5.65 -2.49 -3.23
CA THR A 82 6.71 -1.87 -4.04
C THR A 82 6.15 -1.31 -5.34
N ASP A 83 5.29 -2.08 -6.02
CA ASP A 83 4.64 -1.63 -7.25
C ASP A 83 3.74 -0.41 -7.01
N ALA A 84 2.98 -0.39 -5.90
CA ALA A 84 2.14 0.76 -5.55
C ALA A 84 2.97 2.02 -5.21
N ASP A 85 4.03 1.88 -4.39
CA ASP A 85 4.91 3.01 -4.04
C ASP A 85 5.63 3.56 -5.27
N ASN A 86 6.16 2.69 -6.13
CA ASN A 86 6.85 3.11 -7.36
C ASN A 86 5.89 3.77 -8.34
N TYR A 87 4.68 3.25 -8.50
CA TYR A 87 3.67 3.86 -9.35
C TYR A 87 3.28 5.26 -8.85
N TYR A 88 3.02 5.40 -7.55
CA TYR A 88 2.72 6.72 -6.97
C TYR A 88 3.89 7.70 -7.13
N CYS A 89 5.12 7.25 -6.84
CA CYS A 89 6.32 8.07 -6.97
C CYS A 89 6.54 8.56 -8.41
N ASN A 90 6.46 7.66 -9.39
CA ASN A 90 6.85 7.94 -10.77
C ASN A 90 5.71 8.50 -11.62
N GLU A 91 4.51 7.93 -11.51
CA GLU A 91 3.39 8.25 -12.40
C GLU A 91 2.43 9.28 -11.79
N CYS A 92 2.34 9.36 -10.46
CA CYS A 92 1.46 10.29 -9.74
C CYS A 92 2.15 11.60 -9.30
N GLN A 93 3.25 12.00 -9.95
CA GLN A 93 3.91 13.29 -9.69
C GLN A 93 2.96 14.48 -9.87
N SER A 94 2.05 14.36 -10.84
CA SER A 94 0.85 15.17 -10.98
C SER A 94 -0.31 14.28 -11.42
N PHE A 95 -1.45 14.39 -10.76
CA PHE A 95 -2.67 13.69 -11.16
C PHE A 95 -3.42 14.36 -12.32
#